data_AF-A0A8T5TEJ9-F1
#
_entry.id   AF-A0A8T5TEJ9-F1
#
_cell.length_a   1.000
_cell.length_b   1.000
_cell.length_c   1.000
_cell.angle_alpha   90.00
_cell.angle_beta   90.00
_cell.angle_gamma   90.00
#
_symmetry.space_group_name_H-M   'P 1'
#
loop_
_entity.id
_entity.type
_entity.pdbx_description
1 polymer ?
#
loop_
_entity_poly.entity_id
_entity_poly.type
_entity_poly.pdbx_seq_one_letter_code
_entity_poly.pdbx_strand_id
1 'polypeptide(L)'
;MANTIKTVLIGIGDVASALIQGVENYKRNPDKILGLLPEIKQYMVSDIEFVLGIDVNANKVGQDLSEAIFREPNCNKKLFKPNFLDAPVIRGPVLDGLNSNIKNIIPLDENQVEADIVHELKEKKADVVVILLPTGCHEAVKYYANAALEAGACIVNGMPSQVAKDSQIVSKAEELNLSIIGDDVKSQIGATIIHRSLANLFPMRGAILDKTIQLDWGGSSDFCNLLTPKPDGRLVYEEGKRQSKTEAVISRLPNKDEIDCQISAVDYIPFLKNQKEAYMRLEGRIFGGAPVRVDITMFVEDGNNSAGIIADCIRVSKIAKDRHVGGVLQSACSFFNKHPPEQLDDHEAKERLIEFLQGKREN
;
A
#
# COMPACT_ATOMS: atom_id res chain seq x y z
N MET A 1 -30.45 1.36 -6.47
CA MET A 1 -29.75 0.31 -5.71
C MET A 1 -28.74 1.03 -4.83
N ALA A 2 -28.57 0.65 -3.56
CA ALA A 2 -27.65 1.35 -2.68
C ALA A 2 -26.24 1.31 -3.30
N ASN A 3 -25.64 2.47 -3.53
CA ASN A 3 -24.26 2.63 -4.02
C ASN A 3 -23.31 2.31 -2.86
N THR A 4 -23.27 1.06 -2.40
CA THR A 4 -22.28 0.65 -1.39
C THR A 4 -21.21 -0.24 -2.01
N ILE A 5 -20.00 -0.13 -1.47
CA ILE A 5 -18.84 -0.93 -1.84
C ILE A 5 -18.48 -1.77 -0.62
N LYS A 6 -18.94 -3.03 -0.62
CA LYS A 6 -18.68 -3.94 0.48
C LYS A 6 -17.22 -4.35 0.50
N THR A 7 -16.49 -3.83 1.47
CA THR A 7 -15.04 -3.91 1.52
C THR A 7 -14.59 -4.79 2.68
N VAL A 8 -13.72 -5.75 2.39
CA VAL A 8 -13.07 -6.60 3.39
C VAL A 8 -11.60 -6.24 3.48
N LEU A 9 -11.07 -6.15 4.70
CA LEU A 9 -9.66 -5.85 4.96
C LEU A 9 -8.95 -7.07 5.51
N ILE A 10 -7.77 -7.38 4.97
CA ILE A 10 -6.91 -8.48 5.40
C ILE A 10 -5.61 -7.90 5.92
N GLY A 11 -5.33 -8.11 7.20
CA GLY A 11 -4.28 -7.42 7.95
C GLY A 11 -4.80 -6.08 8.49
N ILE A 12 -5.19 -6.04 9.76
CA ILE A 12 -5.79 -4.86 10.40
C ILE A 12 -4.68 -4.02 11.04
N GLY A 13 -3.67 -3.65 10.24
CA GLY A 13 -2.51 -2.85 10.64
C GLY A 13 -2.75 -1.35 10.70
N ASP A 14 -1.67 -0.57 10.76
CA ASP A 14 -1.72 0.90 10.78
C ASP A 14 -2.38 1.51 9.54
N VAL A 15 -2.14 0.93 8.36
CA VAL A 15 -2.76 1.38 7.11
C VAL A 15 -4.28 1.14 7.13
N ALA A 16 -4.73 -0.03 7.61
CA ALA A 16 -6.15 -0.33 7.79
C ALA A 16 -6.79 0.65 8.80
N SER A 17 -6.08 0.96 9.89
CA SER A 17 -6.50 1.96 10.87
C SER A 17 -6.68 3.33 10.23
N ALA A 18 -5.72 3.80 9.43
CA ALA A 18 -5.80 5.08 8.75
C ALA A 18 -6.95 5.12 7.72
N LEU A 19 -7.14 4.04 6.96
CA LEU A 19 -8.20 3.91 5.97
C LEU A 19 -9.59 3.99 6.62
N ILE A 20 -9.85 3.18 7.65
CA ILE A 20 -11.15 3.16 8.33
C ILE A 20 -11.43 4.52 8.99
N GLN A 21 -10.45 5.10 9.68
CA GLN A 21 -10.59 6.43 10.29
C GLN A 21 -10.91 7.50 9.23
N GLY A 22 -10.23 7.48 8.09
CA GLY A 22 -10.43 8.44 7.00
C GLY A 22 -11.81 8.32 6.37
N VAL A 23 -12.22 7.11 5.98
CA VAL A 23 -13.54 6.84 5.38
C VAL A 23 -14.66 7.26 6.33
N GLU A 24 -14.60 6.85 7.60
CA GLU A 24 -15.64 7.17 8.59
C GLU A 24 -15.67 8.66 8.96
N ASN A 25 -14.53 9.33 8.95
CA ASN A 25 -14.48 10.79 9.09
C ASN A 25 -15.18 11.48 7.92
N TYR A 26 -14.91 11.07 6.69
CA TYR A 26 -15.48 11.69 5.49
C TYR A 26 -16.97 11.38 5.30
N LYS A 27 -17.47 10.26 5.81
CA LYS A 27 -18.92 10.02 5.93
C LYS A 27 -19.61 11.08 6.79
N ARG A 28 -18.97 11.53 7.88
CA ARG A 28 -19.53 12.56 8.79
C ARG A 28 -19.20 14.00 8.37
N ASN A 29 -18.13 14.18 7.60
CA ASN A 29 -17.62 15.48 7.18
C ASN A 29 -17.35 15.50 5.66
N PRO A 30 -18.40 15.41 4.82
CA PRO A 30 -18.25 15.27 3.37
C PRO A 30 -17.57 16.47 2.70
N ASP A 31 -17.65 17.67 3.30
CA ASP A 31 -17.03 18.89 2.76
C ASP A 31 -15.53 19.03 3.08
N LYS A 32 -14.96 18.08 3.83
CA LYS A 32 -13.56 18.12 4.32
C LYS A 32 -12.69 17.00 3.74
N ILE A 33 -13.09 16.43 2.62
CA ILE A 33 -12.35 15.33 1.97
C ILE A 33 -10.97 15.83 1.52
N LEU A 34 -9.92 15.14 1.95
CA LEU A 34 -8.53 15.38 1.55
C LEU A 34 -7.89 14.08 1.10
N GLY A 35 -6.96 14.19 0.14
CA GLY A 35 -6.12 13.07 -0.27
C GLY A 35 -6.82 12.00 -1.09
N LEU A 36 -7.85 12.36 -1.87
CA LEU A 36 -8.50 11.49 -2.84
C LEU A 36 -8.49 12.15 -4.22
N LEU A 37 -8.57 11.35 -5.28
CA LEU A 37 -8.72 11.85 -6.63
C LEU A 37 -10.14 12.41 -6.87
N PRO A 38 -10.28 13.70 -7.24
CA PRO A 38 -11.57 14.30 -7.56
C PRO A 38 -12.16 13.78 -8.89
N GLU A 39 -11.37 13.12 -9.73
CA GLU A 39 -11.80 12.58 -11.02
C GLU A 39 -12.67 11.31 -10.87
N ILE A 40 -12.59 10.61 -9.73
CA ILE A 40 -13.47 9.48 -9.41
C ILE A 40 -14.79 10.05 -8.88
N LYS A 41 -15.86 9.95 -9.67
CA LYS A 41 -17.17 10.55 -9.36
C LYS A 41 -18.32 9.54 -9.27
N GLN A 42 -18.08 8.32 -9.74
CA GLN A 42 -19.06 7.23 -9.83
C GLN A 42 -19.40 6.68 -8.43
N TYR A 43 -18.39 6.68 -7.56
CA TYR A 43 -18.52 6.29 -6.15
C TYR A 43 -17.85 7.33 -5.28
N MET A 44 -18.52 7.75 -4.22
CA MET A 44 -17.95 8.62 -3.19
C MET A 44 -17.15 7.77 -2.19
N VAL A 45 -16.25 8.38 -1.43
CA VAL A 45 -15.56 7.66 -0.35
C VAL A 45 -16.54 7.18 0.74
N SER A 46 -17.65 7.90 0.91
CA SER A 46 -18.73 7.52 1.82
C SER A 46 -19.46 6.24 1.41
N ASP A 47 -19.30 5.81 0.16
CA ASP A 47 -19.93 4.59 -0.36
C ASP A 47 -19.16 3.33 0.08
N ILE A 48 -17.94 3.48 0.61
CA ILE A 48 -17.14 2.37 1.14
C ILE A 48 -17.76 1.89 2.47
N GLU A 49 -18.17 0.64 2.51
CA GLU A 49 -18.75 -0.03 3.68
C GLU A 49 -17.82 -1.18 4.09
N PHE A 50 -17.20 -1.08 5.26
CA PHE A 50 -16.39 -2.17 5.79
C PHE A 50 -17.30 -3.22 6.39
N VAL A 51 -17.20 -4.47 5.92
CA VAL A 51 -18.12 -5.56 6.32
C VAL A 51 -17.42 -6.69 7.08
N LEU A 52 -16.09 -6.77 7.00
CA LEU A 52 -15.29 -7.80 7.65
C LEU A 52 -13.82 -7.38 7.75
N GLY A 53 -13.18 -7.71 8.86
CA GLY A 53 -11.72 -7.71 9.00
C GLY A 53 -11.19 -9.13 9.17
N ILE A 54 -9.97 -9.37 8.69
CA ILE A 54 -9.26 -10.64 8.88
C ILE A 54 -7.87 -10.34 9.44
N ASP A 55 -7.54 -10.91 10.60
CA ASP A 55 -6.23 -10.78 11.24
C ASP A 55 -5.85 -12.10 11.96
N VAL A 56 -4.64 -12.16 12.50
CA VAL A 56 -4.13 -13.31 13.29
C VAL A 56 -3.80 -12.92 14.73
N ASN A 57 -3.69 -11.62 15.00
CA ASN A 57 -3.36 -11.07 16.29
C ASN A 57 -4.51 -11.27 17.29
N ALA A 58 -4.20 -11.95 18.40
CA ALA A 58 -5.15 -12.27 19.46
C ALA A 58 -5.85 -11.03 20.06
N ASN A 59 -5.18 -9.88 20.05
CA ASN A 59 -5.75 -8.61 20.54
C ASN A 59 -6.79 -8.01 19.58
N LYS A 60 -6.89 -8.50 18.34
CA LYS A 60 -7.76 -7.95 17.28
C LYS A 60 -8.88 -8.91 16.93
N VAL A 61 -8.58 -10.19 16.79
CA VAL A 61 -9.56 -11.24 16.49
C VAL A 61 -10.68 -11.24 17.54
N GLY A 62 -11.92 -11.32 17.09
CA GLY A 62 -13.14 -11.28 17.90
C GLY A 62 -13.65 -9.87 18.23
N GLN A 63 -12.93 -8.81 17.85
CA GLN A 63 -13.39 -7.43 18.04
C GLN A 63 -14.05 -6.88 16.77
N ASP A 64 -14.84 -5.83 16.92
CA ASP A 64 -15.30 -5.02 15.80
C ASP A 64 -14.16 -4.16 15.22
N LEU A 65 -14.16 -3.94 13.91
CA LEU A 65 -13.17 -3.10 13.23
C LEU A 65 -13.05 -1.70 13.86
N SER A 66 -14.12 -1.12 14.41
CA SER A 66 -14.08 0.20 15.07
C SER A 66 -13.16 0.26 16.29
N GLU A 67 -12.88 -0.89 16.92
CA GLU A 67 -12.02 -1.01 18.10
C GLU A 67 -10.69 -1.72 17.76
N ALA A 68 -10.72 -2.76 16.90
CA ALA A 68 -9.53 -3.52 16.51
C ALA A 68 -8.42 -2.66 15.88
N ILE A 69 -8.79 -1.61 15.14
CA ILE A 69 -7.84 -0.68 14.52
C ILE A 69 -6.98 0.12 15.51
N PHE A 70 -7.36 0.15 16.79
CA PHE A 70 -6.64 0.82 17.87
C PHE A 70 -5.91 -0.17 18.80
N ARG A 71 -5.95 -1.47 18.50
CA ARG A 71 -5.29 -2.50 19.31
C ARG A 71 -3.84 -2.69 18.89
N GLU A 72 -2.99 -2.94 19.88
CA GLU A 72 -1.57 -3.15 19.67
C GLU A 72 -1.29 -4.31 18.69
N PRO A 73 -0.23 -4.20 17.86
CA PRO A 73 0.79 -3.16 17.88
C PRO A 73 0.46 -1.93 17.01
N ASN A 74 -0.81 -1.72 16.60
CA ASN A 74 -1.14 -0.52 15.84
C ASN A 74 -0.80 0.73 16.65
N CYS A 75 -0.14 1.66 15.99
CA CYS A 75 0.33 2.91 16.57
C CYS A 75 0.02 4.12 15.67
N ASN A 76 -0.81 3.92 14.64
CA ASN A 76 -1.34 4.98 13.79
C ASN A 76 -1.98 6.11 14.60
N LYS A 77 -1.82 7.33 14.10
CA LYS A 77 -2.38 8.51 14.75
C LYS A 77 -3.91 8.43 14.78
N LYS A 78 -4.48 8.61 15.97
CA LYS A 78 -5.93 8.66 16.15
C LYS A 78 -6.46 10.04 15.75
N LEU A 79 -6.79 10.19 14.48
CA LEU A 79 -7.40 11.40 13.92
C LEU A 79 -8.92 11.38 14.02
N PHE A 80 -9.51 10.19 14.03
CA PHE A 80 -10.96 10.01 14.12
C PHE A 80 -11.30 8.72 14.89
N LYS A 81 -12.44 8.68 15.59
CA LYS A 81 -12.95 7.44 16.19
C LYS A 81 -14.26 7.03 15.48
N PRO A 82 -14.28 5.92 14.73
CA PRO A 82 -15.50 5.34 14.20
C PRO A 82 -16.53 5.02 15.29
N ASN A 83 -17.81 4.99 14.91
CA ASN A 83 -18.82 4.28 15.71
C ASN A 83 -18.66 2.78 15.48
N PHE A 84 -19.39 1.96 16.25
CA PHE A 84 -19.50 0.52 15.99
C PHE A 84 -19.89 0.26 14.53
N LEU A 85 -19.09 -0.56 13.83
CA LEU A 85 -19.24 -0.78 12.39
C LEU A 85 -20.08 -2.02 12.06
N ASP A 86 -20.32 -2.90 13.05
CA ASP A 86 -20.91 -4.22 12.84
C ASP A 86 -20.10 -5.06 11.83
N ALA A 87 -18.78 -4.93 11.91
CA ALA A 87 -17.81 -5.55 11.03
C ALA A 87 -16.75 -6.28 11.89
N PRO A 88 -16.99 -7.56 12.22
CA PRO A 88 -16.10 -8.30 13.10
C PRO A 88 -14.74 -8.57 12.45
N VAL A 89 -13.72 -8.74 13.28
CA VAL A 89 -12.41 -9.26 12.89
C VAL A 89 -12.38 -10.75 13.19
N ILE A 90 -12.25 -11.57 12.15
CA ILE A 90 -12.14 -13.02 12.27
C ILE A 90 -10.69 -13.47 12.14
N ARG A 91 -10.40 -14.68 12.62
CA ARG A 91 -9.09 -15.29 12.47
C ARG A 91 -8.93 -15.88 11.08
N GLY A 92 -7.92 -15.41 10.35
CA GLY A 92 -7.52 -16.04 9.09
C GLY A 92 -6.33 -16.99 9.26
N PRO A 93 -6.01 -17.79 8.24
CA PRO A 93 -4.81 -18.61 8.22
C PRO A 93 -3.52 -17.79 8.35
N VAL A 94 -2.59 -18.25 9.19
CA VAL A 94 -1.31 -17.55 9.43
C VAL A 94 -0.36 -17.68 8.25
N LEU A 95 -0.17 -18.90 7.73
CA LEU A 95 0.75 -19.23 6.64
C LEU A 95 2.16 -18.67 6.90
N ASP A 96 2.77 -17.96 5.94
CA ASP A 96 4.06 -17.29 6.07
C ASP A 96 3.96 -15.86 6.65
N GLY A 97 2.78 -15.49 7.18
CA GLY A 97 2.43 -14.18 7.74
C GLY A 97 3.36 -13.67 8.84
N LEU A 98 4.01 -14.58 9.58
CA LEU A 98 4.81 -14.28 10.78
C LEU A 98 6.23 -14.88 10.70
N ASN A 99 6.76 -15.09 9.50
CA ASN A 99 8.11 -15.65 9.33
C ASN A 99 9.25 -14.65 9.63
N SER A 100 8.92 -13.37 9.77
CA SER A 100 9.86 -12.27 10.04
C SER A 100 9.96 -11.93 11.54
N ASN A 101 10.62 -10.82 11.84
CA ASN A 101 10.69 -10.24 13.18
C ASN A 101 9.34 -9.82 13.78
N ILE A 102 8.31 -9.65 12.95
CA ILE A 102 7.00 -9.20 13.40
C ILE A 102 6.35 -10.20 14.38
N LYS A 103 6.72 -11.49 14.33
CA LYS A 103 6.25 -12.51 15.27
C LYS A 103 6.50 -12.19 16.74
N ASN A 104 7.54 -11.38 17.02
CA ASN A 104 7.90 -11.03 18.39
C ASN A 104 6.95 -9.98 19.01
N ILE A 105 6.15 -9.30 18.19
CA ILE A 105 5.24 -8.24 18.61
C ILE A 105 3.76 -8.55 18.30
N ILE A 106 3.48 -9.71 17.72
CA ILE A 106 2.13 -10.18 17.37
C ILE A 106 1.78 -11.38 18.25
N PRO A 107 0.94 -11.21 19.29
CA PRO A 107 0.47 -12.34 20.07
C PRO A 107 -0.52 -13.19 19.26
N LEU A 108 -0.36 -14.51 19.35
CA LEU A 108 -1.31 -15.50 18.83
C LEU A 108 -2.10 -16.13 19.99
N ASP A 109 -3.31 -16.56 19.72
CA ASP A 109 -4.11 -17.40 20.61
C ASP A 109 -4.44 -18.70 19.87
N GLU A 110 -3.86 -19.81 20.34
CA GLU A 110 -4.02 -21.15 19.75
C GLU A 110 -5.45 -21.69 19.88
N ASN A 111 -6.27 -21.12 20.76
CA ASN A 111 -7.67 -21.53 20.92
C ASN A 111 -8.59 -20.91 19.85
N GLN A 112 -8.12 -19.89 19.14
CA GLN A 112 -8.89 -19.27 18.07
C GLN A 112 -8.85 -20.16 16.82
N VAL A 113 -10.02 -20.48 16.30
CA VAL A 113 -10.17 -21.33 15.10
C VAL A 113 -10.06 -20.46 13.85
N GLU A 114 -9.29 -20.92 12.87
CA GLU A 114 -9.20 -20.29 11.56
C GLU A 114 -10.54 -20.42 10.82
N ALA A 115 -11.03 -19.31 10.28
CA ALA A 115 -12.28 -19.27 9.54
C ALA A 115 -12.12 -19.76 8.09
N ASP A 116 -13.21 -20.27 7.49
CA ASP A 116 -13.30 -20.50 6.05
C ASP A 116 -13.45 -19.16 5.33
N ILE A 117 -12.32 -18.63 4.84
CA ILE A 117 -12.27 -17.30 4.24
C ILE A 117 -13.17 -17.18 3.01
N VAL A 118 -13.25 -18.20 2.17
CA VAL A 118 -14.11 -18.15 0.96
C VAL A 118 -15.58 -18.08 1.37
N HIS A 119 -15.98 -18.86 2.38
CA HIS A 119 -17.34 -18.83 2.91
C HIS A 119 -17.71 -17.45 3.47
N GLU A 120 -16.86 -16.89 4.34
CA GLU A 120 -17.10 -15.60 5.00
C GLU A 120 -17.19 -14.45 3.98
N LEU A 121 -16.30 -14.42 2.98
CA LEU A 121 -16.35 -13.41 1.92
C LEU A 121 -17.65 -13.50 1.09
N LYS A 122 -18.14 -14.71 0.81
CA LYS A 122 -19.43 -14.94 0.11
C LYS A 122 -20.62 -14.52 0.97
N GLU A 123 -20.61 -14.86 2.26
CA GLU A 123 -21.67 -14.52 3.22
C GLU A 123 -21.83 -13.01 3.34
N LYS A 124 -20.70 -12.28 3.44
CA LYS A 124 -20.69 -10.81 3.45
C LYS A 124 -20.98 -10.17 2.11
N LYS A 125 -20.95 -10.94 1.01
CA LYS A 125 -21.08 -10.46 -0.38
C LYS A 125 -20.04 -9.40 -0.70
N ALA A 126 -18.77 -9.72 -0.44
CA ALA A 126 -17.66 -8.80 -0.64
C ALA A 126 -17.57 -8.32 -2.09
N ASP A 127 -17.41 -7.01 -2.27
CA ASP A 127 -17.12 -6.39 -3.56
C ASP A 127 -15.63 -6.30 -3.82
N VAL A 128 -14.90 -5.83 -2.81
CA VAL A 128 -13.46 -5.59 -2.89
C VAL A 128 -12.79 -6.16 -1.64
N VAL A 129 -11.71 -6.90 -1.84
CA VAL A 129 -10.83 -7.39 -0.78
C VAL A 129 -9.51 -6.64 -0.87
N VAL A 130 -9.11 -6.03 0.25
CA VAL A 130 -7.85 -5.28 0.37
C VAL A 130 -6.85 -6.08 1.20
N ILE A 131 -5.68 -6.34 0.64
CA ILE A 131 -4.62 -7.13 1.27
C ILE A 131 -3.53 -6.18 1.80
N LEU A 132 -3.36 -6.15 3.13
CA LEU A 132 -2.45 -5.29 3.90
C LEU A 132 -1.63 -6.12 4.91
N LEU A 133 -1.16 -7.27 4.47
CA LEU A 133 -0.34 -8.20 5.27
C LEU A 133 1.09 -7.69 5.45
N PRO A 134 1.91 -8.27 6.35
CA PRO A 134 3.32 -7.88 6.45
C PRO A 134 4.10 -8.11 5.15
N THR A 135 5.09 -7.26 4.87
CA THR A 135 5.98 -7.44 3.71
C THR A 135 6.76 -8.75 3.82
N GLY A 136 6.81 -9.54 2.75
CA GLY A 136 7.52 -10.82 2.69
C GLY A 136 6.63 -12.06 2.85
N CYS A 137 5.33 -11.88 3.12
CA CYS A 137 4.36 -12.95 3.20
C CYS A 137 3.80 -13.22 1.79
N HIS A 138 4.41 -14.16 1.06
CA HIS A 138 4.06 -14.47 -0.32
C HIS A 138 2.92 -15.49 -0.40
N GLU A 139 3.00 -16.56 0.40
CA GLU A 139 2.00 -17.63 0.43
C GLU A 139 0.66 -17.10 0.96
N ALA A 140 0.70 -16.31 2.04
CA ALA A 140 -0.50 -15.68 2.60
C ALA A 140 -1.17 -14.76 1.58
N VAL A 141 -0.43 -13.87 0.93
CA VAL A 141 -1.00 -12.95 -0.06
C VAL A 141 -1.65 -13.72 -1.23
N LYS A 142 -1.01 -14.78 -1.74
CA LYS A 142 -1.59 -15.61 -2.80
C LYS A 142 -2.83 -16.38 -2.35
N TYR A 143 -2.83 -16.90 -1.13
CA TYR A 143 -3.98 -17.58 -0.54
C TYR A 143 -5.19 -16.64 -0.50
N TYR A 144 -5.02 -15.45 0.08
CA TYR A 144 -6.11 -14.48 0.21
C TYR A 144 -6.57 -13.90 -1.12
N ALA A 145 -5.66 -13.69 -2.09
CA ALA A 145 -6.02 -13.29 -3.44
C ALA A 145 -6.91 -14.35 -4.12
N ASN A 146 -6.54 -15.64 -4.02
CA ASN A 146 -7.36 -16.72 -4.56
C ASN A 146 -8.73 -16.81 -3.87
N ALA A 147 -8.77 -16.68 -2.55
CA ALA A 147 -10.02 -16.70 -1.79
C ALA A 147 -10.95 -15.56 -2.19
N ALA A 148 -10.41 -14.36 -2.45
CA ALA A 148 -11.17 -13.21 -2.95
C ALA A 148 -11.82 -13.49 -4.31
N LEU A 149 -11.05 -14.01 -5.27
CA LEU A 149 -11.57 -14.36 -6.60
C LEU A 149 -12.65 -15.44 -6.52
N GLU A 150 -12.44 -16.49 -5.72
CA GLU A 150 -13.41 -17.56 -5.52
C GLU A 150 -14.71 -17.10 -4.85
N ALA A 151 -14.64 -16.01 -4.08
CA ALA A 151 -15.78 -15.36 -3.46
C ALA A 151 -16.49 -14.35 -4.38
N GLY A 152 -15.95 -14.06 -5.56
CA GLY A 152 -16.53 -13.09 -6.49
C GLY A 152 -16.15 -11.63 -6.18
N ALA A 153 -15.02 -11.40 -5.50
CA ALA A 153 -14.54 -10.08 -5.10
C ALA A 153 -13.29 -9.65 -5.88
N CYS A 154 -13.21 -8.36 -6.19
CA CYS A 154 -12.01 -7.75 -6.79
C CYS A 154 -10.89 -7.63 -5.75
N ILE A 155 -9.65 -7.57 -6.21
CA ILE A 155 -8.47 -7.51 -5.35
C ILE A 155 -7.82 -6.11 -5.41
N VAL A 156 -7.51 -5.57 -4.24
CA VAL A 156 -6.54 -4.49 -4.07
C VAL A 156 -5.38 -5.02 -3.25
N ASN A 157 -4.23 -5.26 -3.90
CA ASN A 157 -3.03 -5.72 -3.23
C ASN A 157 -2.15 -4.54 -2.80
N GLY A 158 -2.14 -4.27 -1.50
CA GLY A 158 -1.28 -3.25 -0.90
C GLY A 158 0.18 -3.67 -0.78
N MET A 159 0.50 -4.94 -0.99
CA MET A 159 1.80 -5.53 -0.63
C MET A 159 2.69 -5.81 -1.85
N PRO A 160 4.02 -5.87 -1.68
CA PRO A 160 4.95 -6.22 -2.76
C PRO A 160 4.87 -7.65 -3.28
N SER A 161 4.22 -8.56 -2.54
CA SER A 161 4.00 -9.94 -2.98
C SER A 161 3.25 -9.97 -4.30
N GLN A 162 3.68 -10.82 -5.23
CA GLN A 162 3.18 -10.85 -6.60
C GLN A 162 1.75 -11.38 -6.68
N VAL A 163 0.83 -10.56 -7.18
CA VAL A 163 -0.56 -10.91 -7.52
C VAL A 163 -0.86 -10.46 -8.94
N ALA A 164 -0.61 -9.19 -9.26
CA ALA A 164 -0.80 -8.64 -10.61
C ALA A 164 0.20 -9.17 -11.65
N LYS A 165 1.26 -9.86 -11.19
CA LYS A 165 2.28 -10.51 -12.05
C LYS A 165 2.22 -12.04 -12.01
N ASP A 166 1.29 -12.62 -11.24
CA ASP A 166 1.10 -14.06 -11.19
C ASP A 166 0.12 -14.49 -12.27
N SER A 167 0.62 -15.15 -13.32
CA SER A 167 -0.18 -15.50 -14.49
C SER A 167 -1.40 -16.36 -14.18
N GLN A 168 -1.35 -17.20 -13.14
CA GLN A 168 -2.48 -18.05 -12.77
C GLN A 168 -3.59 -17.23 -12.11
N ILE A 169 -3.22 -16.33 -11.19
CA ILE A 169 -4.18 -15.44 -10.53
C ILE A 169 -4.79 -14.46 -11.53
N VAL A 170 -3.97 -13.90 -12.44
CA VAL A 170 -4.44 -12.98 -13.48
C VAL A 170 -5.43 -13.67 -14.42
N SER A 171 -5.11 -14.87 -14.93
CA SER A 171 -6.04 -15.63 -15.80
C SER A 171 -7.37 -15.91 -15.10
N LYS A 172 -7.33 -16.33 -13.82
CA LYS A 172 -8.54 -16.57 -13.02
C LYS A 172 -9.38 -15.30 -12.84
N ALA A 173 -8.73 -14.16 -12.64
CA ALA A 173 -9.41 -12.87 -12.50
C ALA A 173 -10.06 -12.40 -13.80
N GLU A 174 -9.42 -12.63 -14.95
CA GLU A 174 -9.97 -12.38 -16.28
C GLU A 174 -11.22 -13.24 -16.53
N GLU A 175 -11.13 -14.55 -16.30
CA GLU A 175 -12.25 -15.51 -16.47
C GLU A 175 -13.48 -15.14 -15.62
N LEU A 176 -13.25 -14.59 -14.42
CA LEU A 176 -14.31 -14.23 -13.48
C LEU A 176 -14.80 -12.78 -13.65
N ASN A 177 -14.21 -11.98 -14.55
CA ASN A 177 -14.48 -10.56 -14.71
C ASN A 177 -14.28 -9.75 -13.41
N LEU A 178 -13.22 -10.07 -12.66
CA LEU A 178 -12.84 -9.41 -11.41
C LEU A 178 -11.51 -8.70 -11.57
N SER A 179 -11.43 -7.43 -11.15
CA SER A 179 -10.20 -6.65 -11.29
C SER A 179 -9.16 -6.96 -10.22
N ILE A 180 -7.90 -6.82 -10.60
CA ILE A 180 -6.73 -6.78 -9.72
C ILE A 180 -6.09 -5.39 -9.84
N ILE A 181 -5.96 -4.69 -8.71
CA ILE A 181 -5.11 -3.48 -8.59
C ILE A 181 -3.94 -3.84 -7.66
N GLY A 182 -2.72 -3.85 -8.20
CA GLY A 182 -1.51 -4.33 -7.52
C GLY A 182 -0.28 -4.22 -8.42
N ASP A 183 0.94 -4.44 -7.94
CA ASP A 183 1.31 -4.79 -6.56
C ASP A 183 2.08 -3.65 -5.88
N ASP A 184 2.04 -3.60 -4.55
CA ASP A 184 2.65 -2.56 -3.69
C ASP A 184 2.06 -1.17 -3.94
N VAL A 185 1.18 -0.69 -3.05
CA VAL A 185 0.59 0.65 -3.23
C VAL A 185 1.63 1.76 -3.06
N LYS A 186 1.49 2.82 -3.86
CA LYS A 186 2.23 4.08 -3.67
C LYS A 186 1.69 4.80 -2.44
N SER A 187 2.57 5.61 -1.86
CA SER A 187 2.18 6.66 -0.92
C SER A 187 1.85 7.93 -1.70
N GLN A 188 0.98 8.79 -1.16
CA GLN A 188 0.65 10.09 -1.75
C GLN A 188 1.90 10.97 -1.89
N ILE A 189 2.69 11.06 -0.83
CA ILE A 189 3.94 11.82 -0.79
C ILE A 189 5.01 10.97 -0.11
N GLY A 190 5.75 10.19 -0.90
CA GLY A 190 6.82 9.32 -0.41
C GLY A 190 8.23 9.87 -0.65
N ALA A 191 9.20 9.40 0.13
CA ALA A 191 10.61 9.75 -0.04
C ALA A 191 11.10 9.41 -1.46
N THR A 192 10.76 8.23 -1.97
CA THR A 192 11.18 7.77 -3.31
C THR A 192 10.68 8.68 -4.43
N ILE A 193 9.43 9.16 -4.39
CA ILE A 193 8.90 10.05 -5.44
C ILE A 193 9.54 11.43 -5.38
N ILE A 194 9.77 11.97 -4.18
CA ILE A 194 10.49 13.25 -4.02
C ILE A 194 11.92 13.12 -4.53
N HIS A 195 12.64 12.09 -4.10
CA HIS A 195 14.00 11.83 -4.50
C HIS A 195 14.13 11.67 -6.02
N ARG A 196 13.31 10.81 -6.62
CA ARG A 196 13.29 10.59 -8.07
C ARG A 196 12.97 11.86 -8.84
N SER A 197 12.00 12.66 -8.38
CA SER A 197 11.63 13.91 -9.04
C SER A 197 12.77 14.91 -9.06
N LEU A 198 13.49 15.04 -7.95
CA LEU A 198 14.65 15.93 -7.86
C LEU A 198 15.85 15.40 -8.63
N ALA A 199 16.10 14.09 -8.58
CA ALA A 199 17.16 13.46 -9.35
C ALA A 199 16.95 13.67 -10.86
N ASN A 200 15.72 13.51 -11.36
CA ASN A 200 15.38 13.77 -12.76
C ASN A 200 15.45 15.26 -13.14
N LEU A 201 15.27 16.18 -12.19
CA LEU A 201 15.38 17.62 -12.45
C LEU A 201 16.79 18.03 -12.90
N PHE A 202 17.84 17.35 -12.44
CA PHE A 202 19.23 17.64 -12.81
C PHE A 202 19.44 17.53 -14.33
N PRO A 203 19.31 16.34 -14.97
CA PRO A 203 19.51 16.22 -16.41
C PRO A 203 18.49 17.03 -17.22
N MET A 204 17.25 17.19 -16.72
CA MET A 204 16.25 18.05 -17.36
C MET A 204 16.67 19.52 -17.48
N ARG A 205 17.60 19.99 -16.63
CA ARG A 205 18.15 21.35 -16.67
C ARG A 205 19.59 21.41 -17.17
N GLY A 206 20.11 20.31 -17.71
CA GLY A 206 21.51 20.22 -18.15
C GLY A 206 22.52 20.19 -16.99
N ALA A 207 22.07 19.93 -15.77
CA ALA A 207 22.94 19.64 -14.63
C ALA A 207 23.24 18.15 -14.56
N ILE A 208 24.34 17.80 -13.88
CA ILE A 208 24.75 16.40 -13.67
C ILE A 208 24.57 16.06 -12.20
N LEU A 209 23.87 14.98 -11.90
CA LEU A 209 23.83 14.39 -10.56
C LEU A 209 25.04 13.45 -10.43
N ASP A 210 25.89 13.67 -9.44
CA ASP A 210 27.10 12.87 -9.22
C ASP A 210 26.90 11.87 -8.08
N LYS A 211 26.27 12.30 -6.98
CA LYS A 211 26.09 11.48 -5.77
C LYS A 211 24.72 11.71 -5.17
N THR A 212 24.14 10.66 -4.60
CA THR A 212 22.92 10.82 -3.83
C THR A 212 22.75 9.79 -2.73
N ILE A 213 22.13 10.21 -1.62
CA ILE A 213 21.74 9.33 -0.53
C ILE A 213 20.28 9.54 -0.14
N GLN A 214 19.64 8.46 0.31
CA GLN A 214 18.36 8.50 1.00
C GLN A 214 18.38 7.54 2.19
N LEU A 215 18.08 8.08 3.36
CA LEU A 215 18.04 7.35 4.63
C LEU A 215 16.63 7.47 5.19
N ASP A 216 15.94 6.35 5.38
CA ASP A 216 14.58 6.28 5.94
C ASP A 216 14.61 5.68 7.37
N TRP A 217 13.81 6.21 8.31
CA TRP A 217 13.58 5.58 9.62
C TRP A 217 12.12 5.74 10.05
N GLY A 218 11.65 4.86 10.94
CA GLY A 218 10.27 4.88 11.42
C GLY A 218 10.03 3.93 12.59
N GLY A 219 8.85 4.01 13.21
CA GLY A 219 8.52 3.27 14.44
C GLY A 219 7.34 2.30 14.32
N SER A 220 6.86 2.02 13.11
CA SER A 220 5.71 1.13 12.89
C SER A 220 6.12 -0.34 12.90
N SER A 221 5.14 -1.23 13.03
CA SER A 221 5.35 -2.68 12.89
C SER A 221 5.89 -3.06 11.51
N ASP A 222 5.59 -2.29 10.46
CA ASP A 222 6.18 -2.50 9.13
C ASP A 222 7.69 -2.20 9.13
N PHE A 223 8.14 -1.12 9.78
CA PHE A 223 9.59 -0.88 9.94
C PHE A 223 10.28 -1.97 10.75
N CYS A 224 9.63 -2.49 11.80
CA CYS A 224 10.15 -3.66 12.54
C CYS A 224 10.26 -4.90 11.64
N ASN A 225 9.29 -5.11 10.76
CA ASN A 225 9.25 -6.21 9.80
C ASN A 225 10.31 -6.09 8.70
N LEU A 226 10.67 -4.87 8.28
CA LEU A 226 11.62 -4.60 7.20
C LEU A 226 13.09 -4.82 7.56
N LEU A 227 13.41 -4.94 8.84
CA LEU A 227 14.77 -5.10 9.30
C LEU A 227 15.01 -6.52 9.80
N THR A 228 16.17 -7.09 9.46
CA THR A 228 16.59 -8.42 9.90
C THR A 228 17.55 -8.30 11.09
N PRO A 229 17.38 -9.07 12.18
CA PRO A 229 18.32 -9.04 13.28
C PRO A 229 19.59 -9.78 12.87
N LYS A 230 20.73 -9.13 13.06
CA LYS A 230 22.04 -9.78 13.03
C LYS A 230 22.32 -10.47 14.36
N PRO A 231 23.23 -11.45 14.40
CA PRO A 231 23.64 -12.12 15.63
C PRO A 231 24.15 -11.19 16.73
N ASP A 232 24.58 -9.97 16.38
CA ASP A 232 25.03 -8.93 17.31
C ASP A 232 23.88 -8.03 17.85
N GLY A 233 22.63 -8.36 17.54
CA GLY A 233 21.44 -7.62 17.96
C GLY A 233 21.11 -6.39 17.11
N ARG A 234 21.92 -6.07 16.08
CA ARG A 234 21.62 -4.94 15.17
C ARG A 234 20.55 -5.33 14.16
N LEU A 235 19.67 -4.39 13.85
CA LEU A 235 18.68 -4.52 12.80
C LEU A 235 19.27 -4.00 11.48
N VAL A 236 19.21 -4.80 10.41
CA VAL A 236 19.80 -4.44 9.10
C VAL A 236 18.80 -4.62 7.97
N TYR A 237 18.81 -3.65 7.06
CA TYR A 237 17.98 -3.63 5.88
C TYR A 237 18.46 -4.66 4.83
N GLU A 238 17.52 -5.39 4.24
CA GLU A 238 17.82 -6.42 3.24
C GLU A 238 18.41 -5.82 1.95
N GLU A 239 19.45 -6.45 1.42
CA GLU A 239 20.21 -5.95 0.27
C GLU A 239 19.38 -5.90 -1.03
N GLY A 240 18.50 -6.88 -1.26
CA GLY A 240 17.62 -6.88 -2.44
C GLY A 240 16.67 -5.67 -2.49
N LYS A 241 16.10 -5.27 -1.35
CA LYS A 241 15.23 -4.08 -1.27
C LYS A 241 16.00 -2.77 -1.44
N ARG A 242 17.28 -2.74 -1.07
CA ARG A 242 18.17 -1.61 -1.36
C ARG A 242 18.35 -1.45 -2.87
N GLN A 243 18.60 -2.54 -3.59
CA GLN A 243 18.74 -2.50 -5.05
C GLN A 243 17.47 -1.98 -5.74
N SER A 244 16.29 -2.51 -5.40
CA SER A 244 15.03 -2.06 -6.02
C SER A 244 14.73 -0.57 -5.78
N LYS A 245 15.01 -0.05 -4.57
CA LYS A 245 14.84 1.38 -4.28
C LYS A 245 15.85 2.24 -5.04
N THR A 246 17.11 1.82 -5.10
CA THR A 246 18.16 2.51 -5.87
C THR A 246 17.74 2.61 -7.35
N GLU A 247 17.34 1.50 -7.97
CA GLU A 247 16.88 1.47 -9.36
C GLU A 247 15.66 2.39 -9.59
N ALA A 248 14.72 2.43 -8.65
CA ALA A 248 13.55 3.30 -8.76
C ALA A 248 13.93 4.80 -8.84
N VAL A 249 15.08 5.21 -8.32
CA VAL A 249 15.55 6.60 -8.35
C VAL A 249 16.44 6.90 -9.53
N ILE A 250 17.42 6.03 -9.84
CA ILE A 250 18.48 6.35 -10.81
C ILE A 250 18.31 5.71 -12.19
N SER A 251 17.44 4.71 -12.36
CA SER A 251 17.36 3.90 -13.60
C SER A 251 17.14 4.69 -14.89
N ARG A 252 16.52 5.87 -14.80
CA ARG A 252 16.21 6.75 -15.94
C ARG A 252 17.22 7.88 -16.15
N LEU A 253 18.23 8.00 -15.29
CA LEU A 253 19.25 9.03 -15.43
C LEU A 253 20.25 8.62 -16.53
N PRO A 254 20.70 9.56 -17.38
CA PRO A 254 21.57 9.26 -18.51
C PRO A 254 22.94 8.73 -18.06
N ASN A 255 23.40 9.14 -16.89
CA ASN A 255 24.67 8.75 -16.28
C ASN A 255 24.50 7.76 -15.12
N LYS A 256 23.41 6.98 -15.07
CA LYS A 256 23.05 6.10 -13.93
C LYS A 256 24.20 5.21 -13.44
N ASP A 257 25.06 4.74 -14.33
CA ASP A 257 26.15 3.81 -14.02
C ASP A 257 27.36 4.53 -13.37
N GLU A 258 27.37 5.86 -13.39
CA GLU A 258 28.40 6.73 -12.80
C GLU A 258 27.97 7.36 -11.46
N ILE A 259 26.70 7.21 -11.06
CA ILE A 259 26.15 7.85 -9.86
C ILE A 259 26.45 7.02 -8.62
N ASP A 260 27.10 7.63 -7.63
CA ASP A 260 27.23 7.05 -6.29
C ASP A 260 25.89 7.17 -5.56
N CYS A 261 25.06 6.12 -5.57
CA CYS A 261 23.73 6.11 -4.96
C CYS A 261 23.63 5.13 -3.77
N GLN A 262 23.13 5.62 -2.63
CA GLN A 262 22.81 4.78 -1.47
C GLN A 262 21.42 5.08 -0.91
N ILE A 263 20.53 4.10 -0.99
CA ILE A 263 19.19 4.16 -0.38
C ILE A 263 19.04 3.06 0.65
N SER A 264 18.64 3.39 1.88
CA SER A 264 18.47 2.40 2.95
C SER A 264 17.40 2.84 3.94
N ALA A 265 16.65 1.88 4.49
CA ALA A 265 16.09 2.08 5.82
C ALA A 265 17.23 1.91 6.83
N VAL A 266 17.41 2.86 7.73
CA VAL A 266 18.58 2.90 8.62
C VAL A 266 18.28 2.44 10.03
N ASP A 267 17.03 2.56 10.50
CA ASP A 267 16.67 2.14 11.85
C ASP A 267 15.15 1.95 12.06
N TYR A 268 14.81 1.22 13.13
CA TYR A 268 13.48 1.13 13.71
C TYR A 268 13.48 1.82 15.07
N ILE A 269 12.71 2.91 15.18
CA ILE A 269 12.71 3.80 16.34
C ILE A 269 11.30 3.81 16.95
N PRO A 270 11.01 2.95 17.96
CA PRO A 270 9.65 2.69 18.42
C PRO A 270 8.85 3.92 18.86
N PHE A 271 9.50 4.93 19.46
CA PHE A 271 8.80 6.12 19.96
C PHE A 271 8.24 7.01 18.85
N LEU A 272 8.72 6.86 17.60
CA LEU A 272 8.17 7.55 16.44
C LEU A 272 6.79 7.00 16.03
N LYS A 273 6.41 5.81 16.51
CA LYS A 273 5.14 5.17 16.15
C LYS A 273 4.98 5.11 14.62
N ASN A 274 3.82 5.46 14.08
CA ASN A 274 3.56 5.40 12.64
C ASN A 274 4.22 6.54 11.83
N GLN A 275 5.03 7.39 12.48
CA GLN A 275 5.80 8.40 11.79
C GLN A 275 6.95 7.76 11.02
N LYS A 276 7.13 8.25 9.80
CA LYS A 276 8.26 7.96 8.94
C LYS A 276 8.96 9.26 8.59
N GLU A 277 10.25 9.25 8.77
CA GLU A 277 11.13 10.34 8.38
C GLU A 277 12.12 9.85 7.34
N ALA A 278 12.49 10.75 6.44
CA ALA A 278 13.52 10.48 5.45
C ALA A 278 14.43 11.69 5.28
N TYR A 279 15.72 11.42 5.19
CA TYR A 279 16.73 12.40 4.80
C TYR A 279 17.27 12.04 3.42
N MET A 280 17.30 13.02 2.53
CA MET A 280 17.83 12.90 1.18
C MET A 280 18.89 13.96 0.96
N ARG A 281 19.98 13.58 0.28
CA ARG A 281 20.99 14.53 -0.19
C ARG A 281 21.36 14.20 -1.62
N LEU A 282 21.25 15.20 -2.49
CA LEU A 282 21.66 15.15 -3.88
C LEU A 282 22.83 16.11 -4.10
N GLU A 283 23.94 15.62 -4.63
CA GLU A 283 25.13 16.39 -4.95
C GLU A 283 25.46 16.26 -6.44
N GLY A 284 25.80 17.38 -7.08
CA GLY A 284 26.11 17.37 -8.50
C GLY A 284 26.78 18.66 -8.97
N ARG A 285 26.77 18.87 -10.29
CA ARG A 285 27.43 20.00 -10.96
C ARG A 285 26.45 20.73 -11.89
N ILE A 286 26.50 22.07 -11.84
CA ILE A 286 25.72 22.98 -12.70
C ILE A 286 26.63 23.72 -13.69
N PHE A 287 26.12 24.80 -14.31
CA PHE A 287 26.85 25.61 -15.28
C PHE A 287 28.28 25.94 -14.83
N GLY A 288 29.25 25.76 -15.74
CA GLY A 288 30.67 25.97 -15.45
C GLY A 288 31.31 24.91 -14.53
N GLY A 289 30.60 23.81 -14.24
CA GLY A 289 31.06 22.77 -13.32
C GLY A 289 30.96 23.16 -11.84
N ALA A 290 30.25 24.26 -11.51
CA ALA A 290 30.07 24.68 -10.14
C ALA A 290 29.29 23.61 -9.34
N PRO A 291 29.70 23.29 -8.10
CA PRO A 291 29.02 22.29 -7.30
C PRO A 291 27.65 22.80 -6.83
N VAL A 292 26.68 21.89 -6.76
CA VAL A 292 25.38 22.12 -6.13
C VAL A 292 25.06 20.97 -5.18
N ARG A 293 24.41 21.29 -4.07
CA ARG A 293 23.91 20.32 -3.11
C ARG A 293 22.50 20.69 -2.67
N VAL A 294 21.64 19.68 -2.59
CA VAL A 294 20.27 19.78 -2.10
C VAL A 294 20.11 18.80 -0.95
N ASP A 295 19.78 19.31 0.24
CA ASP A 295 19.43 18.52 1.42
C ASP A 295 17.94 18.66 1.71
N ILE A 296 17.27 17.53 1.94
CA ILE A 296 15.83 17.50 2.24
C ILE A 296 15.57 16.56 3.38
N THR A 297 14.74 17.01 4.31
CA THR A 297 14.12 16.17 5.32
C THR A 297 12.62 16.11 5.06
N MET A 298 12.07 14.91 5.09
CA MET A 298 10.64 14.63 4.92
C MET A 298 10.11 13.98 6.19
N PHE A 299 8.90 14.36 6.57
CA PHE A 299 8.12 13.75 7.65
C PHE A 299 6.73 13.39 7.12
N VAL A 300 6.25 12.18 7.41
CA VAL A 300 4.90 11.72 7.07
C VAL A 300 4.34 10.77 8.14
N GLU A 301 3.01 10.74 8.26
CA GLU A 301 2.28 9.66 8.93
C GLU A 301 2.06 8.55 7.89
N ASP A 302 2.82 7.46 7.98
CA ASP A 302 3.01 6.51 6.85
C ASP A 302 1.73 5.76 6.48
N GLY A 303 0.93 5.36 7.47
CA GLY A 303 -0.38 4.71 7.28
C GLY A 303 -1.37 5.61 6.55
N ASN A 304 -1.48 6.88 6.96
CA ASN A 304 -2.31 7.87 6.30
C ASN A 304 -1.84 8.17 4.87
N ASN A 305 -0.54 8.14 4.64
CA ASN A 305 0.07 8.42 3.35
C ASN A 305 -0.30 7.38 2.28
N SER A 306 -0.75 6.18 2.65
CA SER A 306 -1.22 5.14 1.71
C SER A 306 -2.74 4.97 1.73
N ALA A 307 -3.42 5.33 2.82
CA ALA A 307 -4.85 5.13 3.00
C ALA A 307 -5.71 5.80 1.92
N GLY A 308 -5.38 7.04 1.51
CA GLY A 308 -6.12 7.75 0.45
C GLY A 308 -6.02 7.04 -0.91
N ILE A 309 -4.82 6.54 -1.24
CA ILE A 309 -4.60 5.75 -2.46
C ILE A 309 -5.42 4.47 -2.44
N ILE A 310 -5.43 3.74 -1.32
CA ILE A 310 -6.21 2.50 -1.18
C ILE A 310 -7.71 2.78 -1.29
N ALA A 311 -8.21 3.87 -0.70
CA ALA A 311 -9.62 4.27 -0.84
C ALA A 311 -10.01 4.50 -2.32
N ASP A 312 -9.13 5.12 -3.10
CA ASP A 312 -9.34 5.29 -4.54
C ASP A 312 -9.26 3.96 -5.29
N CYS A 313 -8.31 3.07 -4.95
CA CYS A 313 -8.27 1.72 -5.50
C CYS A 313 -9.57 0.94 -5.25
N ILE A 314 -10.15 1.02 -4.06
CA ILE A 314 -11.44 0.37 -3.73
C ILE A 314 -12.55 0.89 -4.66
N ARG A 315 -12.66 2.22 -4.80
CA ARG A 315 -13.67 2.86 -5.65
C ARG A 315 -13.50 2.47 -7.11
N VAL A 316 -12.26 2.45 -7.60
CA VAL A 316 -11.92 2.07 -8.98
C VAL A 316 -12.19 0.59 -9.24
N SER A 317 -11.84 -0.30 -8.31
CA SER A 317 -12.17 -1.74 -8.41
C SER A 317 -13.68 -1.97 -8.50
N LYS A 318 -14.49 -1.20 -7.75
CA LYS A 318 -15.96 -1.30 -7.89
C LYS A 318 -16.44 -0.87 -9.27
N ILE A 319 -15.89 0.20 -9.83
CA ILE A 319 -16.20 0.64 -11.21
C ILE A 319 -15.86 -0.47 -12.21
N ALA A 320 -14.70 -1.12 -12.07
CA ALA A 320 -14.30 -2.23 -12.92
C ALA A 320 -15.26 -3.42 -12.80
N LYS A 321 -15.64 -3.78 -11.56
CA LYS A 321 -16.61 -4.86 -11.27
C LYS A 321 -17.96 -4.62 -11.96
N ASP A 322 -18.49 -3.40 -11.88
CA ASP A 322 -19.77 -3.05 -12.50
C ASP A 322 -19.73 -3.03 -14.03
N ARG A 323 -18.54 -2.85 -14.59
CA ARG A 323 -18.29 -2.88 -16.04
C ARG A 323 -17.86 -4.26 -16.53
N HIS A 324 -17.79 -5.25 -15.63
CA HIS A 324 -17.30 -6.59 -15.93
C HIS A 324 -15.88 -6.59 -16.53
N VAL A 325 -15.01 -5.69 -16.04
CA VAL A 325 -13.60 -5.64 -16.45
C VAL A 325 -12.79 -6.50 -15.48
N GLY A 326 -12.32 -7.65 -15.98
CA GLY A 326 -11.48 -8.61 -15.24
C GLY A 326 -9.99 -8.47 -15.50
N GLY A 327 -9.20 -9.17 -14.68
CA GLY A 327 -7.74 -9.21 -14.81
C GLY A 327 -7.05 -8.01 -14.17
N VAL A 328 -5.82 -7.75 -14.58
CA VAL A 328 -5.06 -6.57 -14.10
C VAL A 328 -5.68 -5.31 -14.66
N LEU A 329 -6.05 -4.38 -13.77
CA LEU A 329 -6.51 -3.05 -14.18
C LEU A 329 -5.30 -2.12 -14.42
N GLN A 330 -4.71 -2.22 -15.61
CA GLN A 330 -3.44 -1.62 -15.99
C GLN A 330 -3.39 -0.10 -15.78
N SER A 331 -4.44 0.64 -16.18
CA SER A 331 -4.49 2.10 -15.95
C SER A 331 -4.41 2.48 -14.47
N ALA A 332 -5.08 1.71 -13.60
CA ALA A 332 -5.04 1.91 -12.16
C ALA A 332 -3.69 1.47 -11.57
N CYS A 333 -3.17 0.30 -11.96
CA CYS A 333 -1.90 -0.22 -11.47
C CYS A 333 -0.74 0.74 -11.76
N SER A 334 -0.61 1.23 -13.01
CA SER A 334 0.47 2.16 -13.36
C SER A 334 0.46 3.44 -12.53
N PHE A 335 -0.74 3.91 -12.14
CA PHE A 335 -0.89 5.13 -11.36
C PHE A 335 -0.72 4.89 -9.85
N PHE A 336 -1.38 3.87 -9.29
CA PHE A 336 -1.46 3.65 -7.84
C PHE A 336 -0.38 2.74 -7.26
N ASN A 337 0.33 1.94 -8.06
CA ASN A 337 1.24 0.90 -7.57
C ASN A 337 2.71 1.17 -7.92
N LYS A 338 3.63 0.70 -7.05
CA LYS A 338 5.09 0.86 -7.25
C LYS A 338 5.64 -0.11 -8.28
N HIS A 339 5.02 -1.29 -8.40
CA HIS A 339 5.47 -2.36 -9.29
C HIS A 339 4.36 -2.85 -10.23
N PRO A 340 3.77 -1.96 -11.05
CA PRO A 340 2.77 -2.37 -12.04
C PRO A 340 3.37 -3.33 -13.08
N PRO A 341 2.54 -4.08 -13.85
CA PRO A 341 3.02 -4.87 -14.97
C PRO A 341 3.67 -4.01 -16.06
N GLU A 342 3.01 -2.93 -16.49
CA GLU A 342 3.60 -1.87 -17.34
C GLU A 342 3.92 -0.61 -16.51
N GLN A 343 5.20 -0.22 -16.50
CA GLN A 343 5.66 1.00 -15.83
C GLN A 343 5.52 2.22 -16.75
N LEU A 344 4.68 3.17 -16.36
CA LEU A 344 4.46 4.42 -17.08
C LEU A 344 4.99 5.63 -16.30
N ASP A 345 5.15 6.75 -16.99
CA ASP A 345 5.31 8.05 -16.35
C ASP A 345 4.05 8.44 -15.57
N ASP A 346 4.22 9.07 -14.41
CA ASP A 346 3.10 9.34 -13.49
C ASP A 346 2.01 10.24 -14.15
N HIS A 347 2.38 11.13 -15.07
CA HIS A 347 1.44 11.95 -15.84
C HIS A 347 0.61 11.10 -16.81
N GLU A 348 1.27 10.28 -17.63
CA GLU A 348 0.61 9.39 -18.58
C GLU A 348 -0.28 8.36 -17.85
N ALA A 349 0.22 7.79 -16.75
CA ALA A 349 -0.55 6.88 -15.91
C ALA A 349 -1.83 7.55 -15.39
N LYS A 350 -1.76 8.82 -14.97
CA LYS A 350 -2.93 9.59 -14.54
C LYS A 350 -3.93 9.79 -15.68
N GLU A 351 -3.46 10.16 -16.86
CA GLU A 351 -4.31 10.35 -18.04
C GLU A 351 -5.04 9.06 -18.41
N ARG A 352 -4.33 7.92 -18.49
CA ARG A 352 -4.93 6.61 -18.77
C ARG A 352 -5.97 6.22 -17.71
N LEU A 353 -5.71 6.49 -16.43
CA LEU A 353 -6.70 6.28 -15.37
C LEU A 353 -7.95 7.14 -15.56
N ILE A 354 -7.79 8.42 -15.92
CA ILE A 354 -8.92 9.31 -16.20
C ILE A 354 -9.74 8.82 -17.41
N GLU A 355 -9.08 8.36 -18.47
CA GLU A 355 -9.73 7.76 -19.64
C GLU A 355 -10.55 6.52 -19.25
N PHE A 356 -9.98 5.64 -18.41
CA PHE A 356 -10.70 4.49 -17.86
C PHE A 356 -11.92 4.95 -17.07
N LEU A 357 -11.77 5.89 -16.13
CA LEU A 357 -12.89 6.42 -15.35
C LEU A 357 -14.01 6.98 -16.25
N GLN A 358 -13.65 7.67 -17.33
CA GLN A 358 -14.61 8.23 -18.31
C GLN A 358 -15.22 7.19 -19.25
N GLY A 359 -14.75 5.93 -19.22
CA GLY A 359 -15.21 4.87 -20.13
C GLY A 359 -14.68 5.01 -21.56
N LYS A 360 -13.62 5.80 -21.76
CA LYS A 360 -12.93 5.96 -23.07
C LYS A 360 -11.88 4.88 -23.31
N ARG A 361 -11.56 4.10 -22.28
CA ARG A 361 -10.58 3.04 -22.23
C ARG A 361 -11.17 1.87 -21.46
N GLU A 362 -10.96 0.66 -21.95
CA GLU A 362 -11.46 -0.57 -21.32
C GLU A 362 -10.59 -1.01 -20.13
N ASN A 363 -9.26 -0.80 -20.22
CA ASN A 363 -8.28 -1.17 -19.19
C ASN A 363 -7.14 -0.14 -19.08
#